data_AF-A0A7C9ED30-F1
#
_entry.id   AF-A0A7C9ED30-F1
#
_cell.length_a   1.000
_cell.length_b   1.000
_cell.length_c   1.000
_cell.angle_alpha   90.00
_cell.angle_beta   90.00
_cell.angle_gamma   90.00
#
_symmetry.space_group_name_H-M   'P 1'
#
loop_
_entity.id
_entity.type
_entity.pdbx_description
1 polymer ?
#
loop_
_entity_poly.entity_id
_entity_poly.type
_entity_poly.pdbx_seq_one_letter_code
_entity_poly.pdbx_strand_id
1 'polypeptide(L)'
;EFNSSTSTKLVTWNSSVDCCLWGGVTCHPSNGQIIGLDLSGEGISGPIDGSNSLFKMQSLQSLNLAYNLYIDGTLPSVISTLSNLIYLNLSHTGFSGQVPIGISYLVKLQILDISQPFFWPGSFSLCMKSP
;
A
#
# COMPACT_ATOMS: atom_id res chain seq x y z
N GLU A 1 -0.36 -5.43 -11.68
CA GLU A 1 -1.62 -5.33 -12.46
C GLU A 1 -2.80 -5.47 -11.52
N PHE A 2 -4.05 -5.34 -11.99
CA PHE A 2 -5.23 -5.59 -11.15
C PHE A 2 -6.31 -6.36 -11.93
N ASN A 3 -7.16 -7.10 -11.22
CA ASN A 3 -8.28 -7.82 -11.81
C ASN A 3 -9.50 -6.90 -11.96
N SER A 4 -9.81 -6.52 -13.20
CA SER A 4 -10.94 -5.64 -13.53
C SER A 4 -12.32 -6.27 -13.28
N SER A 5 -12.42 -7.60 -13.14
CA SER A 5 -13.69 -8.26 -12.83
C SER A 5 -14.06 -8.17 -11.34
N THR A 6 -13.07 -7.91 -10.47
CA THR A 6 -13.27 -7.84 -9.01
C THR A 6 -13.07 -6.44 -8.45
N SER A 7 -12.31 -5.59 -9.15
CA SER A 7 -12.08 -4.21 -8.74
C SER A 7 -13.37 -3.38 -8.79
N THR A 8 -13.54 -2.53 -7.78
CA THR A 8 -14.69 -1.62 -7.68
C THR A 8 -14.28 -0.16 -7.84
N LYS A 9 -13.01 0.16 -7.52
CA LYS A 9 -12.47 1.52 -7.55
C LYS A 9 -11.64 1.74 -8.81
N LEU A 10 -10.60 0.93 -9.03
CA LEU A 10 -9.64 1.11 -10.14
C LEU A 10 -10.29 1.03 -11.52
N VAL A 11 -11.32 0.20 -11.71
CA VAL A 11 -12.10 0.16 -12.98
C VAL A 11 -12.77 1.48 -13.35
N THR A 12 -13.00 2.37 -12.38
CA THR A 12 -13.65 3.66 -12.59
C THR A 12 -12.67 4.80 -12.82
N TRP A 13 -11.36 4.56 -12.60
CA TRP A 13 -10.35 5.60 -12.73
C TRP A 13 -10.21 6.06 -14.17
N ASN A 14 -10.33 7.37 -14.37
CA ASN A 14 -10.36 7.97 -15.69
C ASN A 14 -9.50 9.23 -15.70
N SER A 15 -8.45 9.24 -16.53
CA SER A 15 -7.52 10.36 -16.70
C SER A 15 -8.15 11.63 -17.28
N SER A 16 -9.40 11.56 -17.76
CA SER A 16 -10.15 12.70 -18.29
C SER A 16 -10.82 13.55 -17.20
N VAL A 17 -10.84 13.08 -15.96
CA VAL A 17 -11.42 13.81 -14.82
C VAL A 17 -10.39 13.99 -13.71
N ASP A 18 -10.66 14.92 -12.80
CA ASP A 18 -9.82 15.15 -11.63
C ASP A 18 -9.68 13.86 -10.81
N CYS A 19 -8.43 13.47 -10.54
CA CYS A 19 -8.10 12.27 -9.76
C CYS A 19 -8.62 12.32 -8.32
N CYS A 20 -8.89 13.51 -7.78
CA CYS A 20 -9.50 13.67 -6.47
C CYS A 20 -10.96 13.18 -6.41
N LEU A 21 -11.58 12.91 -7.55
CA LEU A 21 -12.90 12.29 -7.66
C LEU A 21 -12.85 10.77 -7.81
N TRP A 22 -11.65 10.20 -7.97
CA TRP A 22 -11.50 8.77 -8.17
C TRP A 22 -11.79 7.99 -6.88
N GLY A 23 -12.48 6.86 -7.00
CA GLY A 23 -12.73 5.98 -5.88
C GLY A 23 -11.43 5.57 -5.19
N GLY A 24 -11.37 5.71 -3.86
CA GLY A 24 -10.18 5.39 -3.08
C GLY A 24 -9.07 6.45 -3.09
N VAL A 25 -9.23 7.59 -3.76
CA VAL A 25 -8.28 8.71 -3.69
C VAL A 25 -8.78 9.77 -2.72
N THR A 26 -7.92 10.19 -1.80
CA THR A 26 -8.17 11.33 -0.92
C THR A 26 -7.15 12.41 -1.21
N CYS A 27 -7.62 13.61 -1.53
CA CYS A 27 -6.78 14.78 -1.76
C CYS A 27 -6.81 15.76 -0.58
N HIS A 28 -5.71 16.49 -0.41
CA HIS A 28 -5.61 17.57 0.55
C HIS A 28 -6.49 18.76 0.11
N PRO A 29 -7.32 19.33 1.00
CA PRO A 29 -8.36 20.29 0.61
C PRO A 29 -7.81 21.61 0.08
N SER A 30 -6.58 22.02 0.46
CA SER A 30 -6.03 23.31 0.06
C SER A 30 -5.21 23.30 -1.24
N ASN A 31 -4.61 22.17 -1.60
CA ASN A 31 -3.63 22.12 -2.69
C ASN A 31 -3.83 20.93 -3.65
N GLY A 32 -4.87 20.11 -3.43
CA GLY A 32 -5.21 18.98 -4.30
C GLY A 32 -4.20 17.84 -4.31
N GLN A 33 -3.17 17.85 -3.46
CA GLN A 33 -2.20 16.76 -3.40
C GLN A 33 -2.87 15.49 -2.86
N ILE A 34 -2.58 14.34 -3.49
CA ILE A 34 -3.05 13.05 -2.97
C ILE A 34 -2.37 12.77 -1.63
N ILE A 35 -3.19 12.62 -0.59
CA ILE A 35 -2.77 12.32 0.77
C ILE A 35 -3.27 10.96 1.25
N GLY A 36 -4.27 10.39 0.60
CA GLY A 36 -4.80 9.07 0.93
C GLY A 36 -5.00 8.25 -0.32
N LEU A 37 -4.63 6.97 -0.24
CA LEU A 37 -4.85 6.01 -1.29
C LEU A 37 -5.35 4.69 -0.68
N ASP A 38 -6.61 4.36 -0.96
CA ASP A 38 -7.27 3.13 -0.56
C ASP A 38 -7.53 2.22 -1.77
N LEU A 39 -6.59 1.30 -1.97
CA LEU A 39 -6.68 0.26 -2.99
C LEU A 39 -6.99 -1.11 -2.39
N SER A 40 -7.60 -1.13 -1.20
CA SER A 40 -7.96 -2.39 -0.57
C SER A 40 -8.96 -3.17 -1.41
N GLY A 41 -8.76 -4.49 -1.53
CA GLY A 41 -9.67 -5.40 -2.23
C GLY A 41 -9.77 -5.18 -3.74
N GLU A 42 -8.81 -4.51 -4.37
CA GLU A 42 -8.87 -4.17 -5.80
C GLU A 42 -8.33 -5.27 -6.73
N GLY A 43 -8.05 -6.47 -6.20
CA GLY A 43 -7.53 -7.59 -6.98
C GLY A 43 -6.15 -7.29 -7.56
N ILE A 44 -5.34 -6.48 -6.87
CA ILE A 44 -3.97 -6.16 -7.27
C ILE A 44 -3.10 -7.42 -7.12
N SER A 45 -2.25 -7.66 -8.12
CA SER A 45 -1.40 -8.84 -8.18
C SER A 45 0.00 -8.54 -8.72
N GLY A 46 0.92 -9.44 -8.36
CA GLY A 46 2.33 -9.39 -8.72
C GLY A 46 3.16 -8.53 -7.76
N PRO A 47 4.46 -8.39 -8.05
CA PRO A 47 5.38 -7.72 -7.15
C PRO A 47 5.16 -6.21 -7.19
N ILE A 48 5.20 -5.58 -6.01
CA ILE A 48 5.30 -4.13 -5.88
C ILE A 48 6.77 -3.83 -5.57
N ASP A 49 7.57 -3.56 -6.62
CA ASP A 49 9.00 -3.26 -6.46
C ASP A 49 9.26 -1.77 -6.16
N GLY A 50 10.50 -1.45 -5.78
CA GLY A 50 10.88 -0.10 -5.40
C GLY A 50 10.88 0.94 -6.52
N SER A 51 10.67 0.55 -7.78
CA SER A 51 10.56 1.48 -8.92
C SER A 51 9.14 2.01 -9.12
N ASN A 52 8.16 1.41 -8.44
CA ASN A 52 6.75 1.75 -8.56
C ASN A 52 6.49 3.23 -8.21
N SER A 53 5.65 3.89 -9.01
CA SER A 53 5.29 5.30 -8.83
C SER A 53 4.63 5.61 -7.49
N LEU A 54 4.04 4.60 -6.83
CA LEU A 54 3.50 4.70 -5.48
C LEU A 54 4.49 5.33 -4.49
N PHE A 55 5.77 4.93 -4.57
CA PHE A 55 6.82 5.39 -3.65
C PHE A 55 7.35 6.80 -3.96
N LYS A 56 6.85 7.44 -5.03
CA LYS A 56 7.15 8.84 -5.38
C LYS A 56 6.13 9.82 -4.77
N MET A 57 5.03 9.32 -4.20
CA MET A 57 3.95 10.13 -3.64
C MET A 57 4.29 10.61 -2.22
N GLN A 58 5.26 11.51 -2.09
CA GLN A 58 5.77 11.96 -0.78
C GLN A 58 4.73 12.68 0.09
N SER A 59 3.64 13.18 -0.48
CA SER A 59 2.52 13.77 0.26
C SER A 59 1.62 12.74 0.95
N LEU A 60 1.77 11.45 0.64
CA LEU A 60 0.88 10.40 1.12
C LEU A 60 0.96 10.26 2.65
N GLN A 61 -0.22 10.28 3.28
CA GLN A 61 -0.43 10.13 4.72
C GLN A 61 -1.13 8.81 5.05
N SER A 62 -1.94 8.28 4.13
CA SER A 62 -2.65 7.02 4.32
C SER A 62 -2.49 6.13 3.09
N LEU A 63 -2.00 4.91 3.28
CA LEU A 63 -1.91 3.88 2.26
C LEU A 63 -2.58 2.60 2.74
N ASN A 64 -3.60 2.16 2.01
CA ASN A 64 -4.28 0.89 2.25
C ASN A 64 -4.18 -0.02 1.01
N LEU A 65 -3.44 -1.12 1.15
CA LEU A 65 -3.31 -2.18 0.15
C LEU A 65 -3.97 -3.48 0.61
N ALA A 66 -4.75 -3.44 1.69
CA ALA A 66 -5.28 -4.63 2.33
C ALA A 66 -6.12 -5.51 1.38
N TYR A 67 -6.22 -6.80 1.67
CA TYR A 67 -7.07 -7.73 0.91
C TYR A 67 -6.70 -7.85 -0.58
N ASN A 68 -5.46 -7.56 -0.95
CA ASN A 68 -4.90 -7.86 -2.26
C ASN A 68 -3.98 -9.10 -2.14
N LEU A 69 -4.61 -10.27 -2.04
CA LEU A 69 -3.97 -11.54 -1.70
C LEU A 69 -2.84 -11.97 -2.65
N TYR A 70 -2.86 -11.48 -3.89
CA TYR A 70 -1.90 -11.86 -4.93
C TYR A 70 -0.75 -10.86 -5.12
N ILE A 71 -0.64 -9.85 -4.25
CA ILE A 71 0.61 -9.10 -4.11
C ILE A 71 1.65 -10.05 -3.51
N ASP A 72 2.79 -10.22 -4.17
CA ASP A 72 3.86 -11.11 -3.73
C ASP A 72 5.21 -10.39 -3.59
N GLY A 73 6.22 -11.13 -3.11
CA GLY A 73 7.56 -10.59 -2.87
C GLY A 73 7.74 -9.95 -1.49
N THR A 74 8.81 -9.19 -1.33
CA THR A 74 9.17 -8.49 -0.09
C THR A 74 8.72 -7.03 -0.15
N LEU A 75 8.43 -6.43 1.01
CA LEU A 75 8.14 -5.00 1.07
C LEU A 75 9.42 -4.21 0.70
N PRO A 76 9.39 -3.32 -0.32
CA PRO A 76 10.58 -2.57 -0.71
C PRO A 76 11.06 -1.61 0.37
N SER A 77 12.39 -1.49 0.55
CA SER A 77 12.98 -0.53 1.51
C SER A 77 12.65 0.93 1.20
N VAL A 78 12.34 1.23 -0.06
CA VAL A 78 11.90 2.56 -0.50
C VAL A 78 10.56 2.98 0.12
N ILE A 79 9.81 2.10 0.78
CA ILE A 79 8.64 2.50 1.59
C ILE A 79 8.98 3.63 2.58
N SER A 80 10.24 3.68 3.04
CA SER A 80 10.76 4.72 3.93
C SER A 80 10.77 6.13 3.33
N THR A 81 10.65 6.29 2.00
CA THR A 81 10.54 7.61 1.35
C THR A 81 9.20 8.28 1.57
N LEU A 82 8.16 7.51 1.94
CA LEU A 82 6.83 8.01 2.25
C LEU A 82 6.77 8.54 3.69
N SER A 83 7.65 9.50 4.00
CA SER A 83 7.90 10.02 5.36
C SER A 83 6.71 10.73 6.00
N ASN A 84 5.66 11.02 5.23
CA ASN A 84 4.40 11.60 5.71
C ASN A 84 3.36 10.55 6.12
N LEU A 85 3.61 9.25 5.94
CA LEU A 85 2.67 8.20 6.32
C LEU A 85 2.33 8.24 7.82
N ILE A 86 1.03 8.20 8.08
CA ILE A 86 0.38 8.07 9.38
C ILE A 86 -0.27 6.69 9.50
N TYR A 87 -0.84 6.20 8.39
CA TYR A 87 -1.54 4.92 8.31
C TYR A 87 -0.99 4.07 7.16
N LEU A 88 -0.53 2.86 7.48
CA LEU A 88 -0.09 1.87 6.50
C LEU A 88 -0.77 0.53 6.80
N ASN A 89 -1.64 0.09 5.89
CA ASN A 89 -2.30 -1.21 5.99
C ASN A 89 -1.92 -2.11 4.82
N LEU A 90 -1.20 -3.17 5.14
CA LEU A 90 -0.73 -4.24 4.26
C LEU A 90 -1.36 -5.60 4.65
N SER A 91 -2.41 -5.57 5.46
CA SER A 91 -3.06 -6.79 5.95
C SER A 91 -3.66 -7.61 4.82
N HIS A 92 -3.72 -8.93 4.98
CA HIS A 92 -4.32 -9.80 3.98
C HIS A 92 -3.71 -9.61 2.56
N THR A 93 -2.40 -9.36 2.49
CA THR A 93 -1.58 -9.38 1.26
C THR A 93 -0.65 -10.58 1.28
N GLY A 94 0.00 -10.91 0.17
CA GLY A 94 1.04 -11.95 0.10
C GLY A 94 2.46 -11.43 0.29
N PHE A 95 2.64 -10.20 0.84
CA PHE A 95 3.97 -9.73 1.22
C PHE A 95 4.62 -10.70 2.21
N SER A 96 5.89 -11.00 1.98
CA SER A 96 6.64 -12.00 2.71
C SER A 96 8.01 -11.49 3.15
N GLY A 97 8.66 -12.23 4.05
CA GLY A 97 10.01 -11.93 4.51
C GLY A 97 10.08 -10.84 5.59
N GLN A 98 11.22 -10.15 5.68
CA GLN A 98 11.47 -9.17 6.74
C GLN A 98 10.93 -7.78 6.37
N VAL A 99 10.22 -7.15 7.31
CA VAL A 99 9.88 -5.73 7.20
C VAL A 99 11.17 -4.90 7.14
N PRO A 100 11.38 -4.06 6.11
CA PRO A 100 12.58 -3.24 6.00
C PRO A 100 12.76 -2.35 7.23
N ILE A 101 14.00 -2.24 7.71
CA ILE A 101 14.35 -1.37 8.85
C ILE A 101 13.92 0.09 8.63
N GLY A 102 13.82 0.52 7.37
CA GLY A 102 13.34 1.83 6.98
C GLY A 102 11.92 2.17 7.44
N ILE A 103 11.07 1.19 7.80
CA ILE A 103 9.79 1.47 8.46
C ILE A 103 10.00 2.24 9.78
N SER A 104 11.08 1.97 10.51
CA SER A 104 11.41 2.71 11.75
C SER A 104 11.69 4.20 11.53
N TYR A 105 11.98 4.62 10.29
CA TYR A 105 12.21 6.03 9.94
C TYR A 105 10.91 6.78 9.64
N LEU A 106 9.77 6.08 9.54
CA LEU A 106 8.46 6.68 9.35
C LEU A 106 7.93 7.20 10.69
N VAL A 107 8.55 8.28 11.21
CA VAL A 107 8.30 8.82 12.55
C VAL A 107 6.88 9.33 12.78
N LYS A 108 6.10 9.54 11.70
CA LYS A 108 4.69 9.95 11.76
C LYS A 108 3.73 8.76 11.76
N LEU A 109 4.22 7.55 11.50
CA LEU A 109 3.40 6.35 11.38
C LEU A 109 2.81 6.00 12.75
N GLN A 110 1.48 5.93 12.81
CA GLN A 110 0.73 5.59 14.02
C GLN A 110 0.11 4.21 13.92
N ILE A 111 -0.30 3.81 12.71
CA ILE A 111 -0.94 2.52 12.46
C ILE A 111 -0.15 1.79 11.39
N LEU A 112 0.36 0.62 11.77
CA LEU A 112 0.97 -0.36 10.88
C LEU A 112 0.22 -1.67 11.04
N ASP A 113 -0.50 -2.09 10.00
CA ASP A 113 -1.13 -3.40 9.96
C ASP A 113 -0.45 -4.27 8.89
N ILE A 114 0.14 -5.38 9.35
CA ILE A 114 0.83 -6.37 8.52
C ILE A 114 0.24 -7.78 8.72
N SER A 115 -0.95 -7.87 9.30
CA SER A 115 -1.61 -9.13 9.61
C SER A 115 -1.87 -9.98 8.36
N GLN A 116 -1.72 -11.30 8.50
CA GLN A 116 -1.74 -12.23 7.36
C GLN A 116 -3.02 -13.08 7.33
N PRO A 117 -3.51 -13.48 6.14
CA PRO A 117 -4.72 -14.28 5.99
C PRO A 117 -4.43 -15.76 6.32
N PHE A 118 -4.38 -16.10 7.61
CA PHE A 118 -4.12 -17.45 8.14
C PHE A 118 -2.79 -18.10 7.69
N PHE A 119 -2.29 -19.05 8.48
CA PHE A 119 -0.96 -19.65 8.27
C PHE A 119 -0.97 -20.58 7.04
N TRP A 120 -0.44 -20.10 5.91
CA TRP A 120 -0.12 -21.00 4.79
C TRP A 120 1.09 -21.84 5.18
N PRO A 121 0.99 -23.18 5.27
CA PRO A 121 2.12 -24.02 5.63
C PRO A 121 3.25 -23.83 4.60
N GLY A 122 4.41 -23.34 5.03
CA GLY A 122 5.57 -23.08 4.17
C GLY A 122 5.70 -21.65 3.63
N SER A 123 4.78 -20.73 3.97
CA SER A 123 4.92 -19.30 3.63
C SER A 123 5.77 -18.56 4.67
N PHE A 124 6.74 -17.76 4.22
CA PHE A 124 7.46 -16.82 5.08
C PHE A 124 6.55 -15.61 5.36
N SER A 125 5.88 -15.60 6.50
CA SER A 125 5.07 -14.45 6.92
C SER A 125 5.91 -13.17 6.98
N LEU A 126 5.28 -12.03 6.71
CA LEU A 126 5.88 -10.72 6.93
C LEU A 126 6.13 -10.53 8.43
N CYS A 127 7.40 -10.40 8.82
CA CYS A 127 7.81 -10.37 10.22
C CYS A 127 8.64 -9.13 10.55
N MET A 128 8.40 -8.56 11.73
CA MET A 128 9.34 -7.64 12.35
C MET A 128 10.40 -8.43 13.12
N LYS A 129 11.68 -8.13 12.89
CA LYS A 129 12.76 -8.57 13.77
C LYS A 129 13.25 -7.36 14.54
N SER A 130 13.47 -7.53 15.84
CA SER A 130 14.22 -6.55 16.65
C SER A 130 15.65 -6.44 16.11
N PRO A 131 16.30 -5.25 16.15
CA PRO A 131 17.72 -5.13 15.90
C PRO A 131 18.56 -6.06 16.79
#